data_AF-R8BT26-F1
#
_entry.id   AF-R8BT26-F1
#
_cell.length_a   1.000
_cell.length_b   1.000
_cell.length_c   1.000
_cell.angle_alpha   90.00
_cell.angle_beta   90.00
_cell.angle_gamma   90.00
#
_symmetry.space_group_name_H-M   'P 1'
#
loop_
_entity.id
_entity.type
_entity.pdbx_description
1 polymer ?
#
loop_
_entity_poly.entity_id
_entity_poly.type
_entity_poly.pdbx_seq_one_letter_code
_entity_poly.pdbx_strand_id
1 'polypeptide(L)'
;MAQVASGSAKQKAMWRWVNVSNLDNFITDVYDYYQGDGLWCILLERLLHLVILDFVFDEQGQVNQEFLKADRRGQLSQKLKARFMFAGFMNLILAPFLTAYLIIVYFLTYYNEYQKNPSALNARNYTPLADWKFREFNELPHLFRERLNMSYPFATRYIDQFPKVKMERLARTIAFIAGAVVTVLAIASLIDPEMFLSFEITHDRTALFYIGIFGSVWAFARGSITDDDSVFDPEYALRQVIEYTHYQPDHWQGRLHSFDVKKEFADLYKNKIVIFVEEILSILITPLILIASLPKSSDQVIDFFREFTIHVDGLGGRDADL
;
A
#
# COMPACT_ATOMS: atom_id res chain seq x y z
N MET A 1 5.23 -32.97 45.33
CA MET A 1 3.78 -32.65 45.40
C MET A 1 3.46 -31.85 44.14
N ALA A 2 3.22 -32.47 42.98
CA ALA A 2 1.95 -33.05 42.50
C ALA A 2 0.79 -32.02 42.59
N GLN A 3 0.05 -31.66 41.55
CA GLN A 3 -0.41 -32.44 40.39
C GLN A 3 -0.57 -31.60 39.11
N VAL A 4 -0.09 -32.16 37.99
CA VAL A 4 -0.46 -31.80 36.62
C VAL A 4 -1.91 -32.27 36.41
N ALA A 5 -2.82 -31.34 36.13
CA ALA A 5 -4.24 -31.63 35.94
C ALA A 5 -4.47 -32.57 34.74
N SER A 6 -4.85 -33.81 35.03
CA SER A 6 -5.33 -34.80 34.07
C SER A 6 -6.79 -34.52 33.70
N GLY A 7 -7.02 -33.66 32.71
CA GLY A 7 -8.34 -33.48 32.10
C GLY A 7 -8.65 -34.57 31.07
N SER A 8 -9.92 -35.01 31.00
CA SER A 8 -10.43 -35.89 29.94
C SER A 8 -10.11 -35.32 28.55
N ALA A 9 -9.94 -36.16 27.52
CA ALA A 9 -9.71 -35.72 26.14
C ALA A 9 -10.76 -34.68 25.68
N LYS A 10 -12.00 -34.80 26.18
CA LYS A 10 -13.07 -33.82 25.96
C LYS A 10 -12.79 -32.45 26.61
N GLN A 11 -12.21 -32.40 27.80
CA GLN A 11 -11.83 -31.14 28.48
C GLN A 11 -10.57 -30.53 27.86
N LYS A 12 -9.63 -31.33 27.38
CA LYS A 12 -8.45 -30.85 26.65
C LYS A 12 -8.84 -30.30 25.27
N ALA A 13 -9.80 -30.92 24.60
CA ALA A 13 -10.43 -30.41 23.38
C ALA A 13 -11.26 -29.16 23.67
N MET A 14 -12.02 -29.11 24.77
CA MET A 14 -12.79 -27.93 25.19
C MET A 14 -11.87 -26.75 25.54
N TRP A 15 -10.75 -26.99 26.23
CA TRP A 15 -9.77 -25.96 26.54
C TRP A 15 -9.07 -25.45 25.28
N ARG A 16 -8.72 -26.35 24.33
CA ARG A 16 -8.24 -25.95 22.99
C ARG A 16 -9.30 -25.20 22.19
N TRP A 17 -10.59 -25.51 22.32
CA TRP A 17 -11.69 -24.84 21.63
C TRP A 17 -12.01 -23.46 22.22
N VAL A 18 -11.97 -23.34 23.56
CA VAL A 18 -12.17 -22.08 24.30
C VAL A 18 -10.96 -21.15 24.19
N ASN A 19 -9.76 -21.70 23.99
CA ASN A 19 -8.50 -20.95 23.87
C ASN A 19 -8.01 -20.84 22.42
N VAL A 20 -8.87 -21.07 21.43
CA VAL A 20 -8.65 -20.65 20.03
C VAL A 20 -9.42 -19.36 19.83
N SER A 21 -8.78 -18.25 20.18
CA SER A 21 -9.17 -16.92 19.78
C SER A 21 -8.83 -16.76 18.29
N ASN A 22 -9.74 -17.22 17.43
CA ASN A 22 -9.78 -16.84 16.00
C ASN A 22 -9.74 -15.31 15.82
N LEU A 23 -10.06 -14.55 16.87
CA LEU A 23 -9.94 -13.10 16.91
C LEU A 23 -8.48 -12.63 16.97
N ASP A 24 -7.56 -13.33 17.65
CA ASP A 24 -6.15 -12.93 17.68
C ASP A 24 -5.47 -13.22 16.35
N ASN A 25 -5.79 -14.35 15.71
CA ASN A 25 -5.33 -14.62 14.34
C ASN A 25 -5.93 -13.62 13.35
N PHE A 26 -7.20 -13.25 13.51
CA PHE A 26 -7.84 -12.21 12.69
C PHE A 26 -7.20 -10.83 12.90
N ILE A 27 -6.96 -10.42 14.14
CA ILE A 27 -6.30 -9.14 14.44
C ILE A 27 -4.84 -9.20 14.00
N THR A 28 -4.17 -10.35 14.10
CA THR A 28 -2.83 -10.57 13.57
C THR A 28 -2.82 -10.53 12.05
N ASP A 29 -3.78 -11.15 11.35
CA ASP A 29 -3.92 -11.06 9.88
C ASP A 29 -4.26 -9.63 9.44
N VAL A 30 -5.06 -8.89 10.22
CA VAL A 30 -5.35 -7.46 10.00
C VAL A 30 -4.12 -6.60 10.33
N TYR A 31 -3.30 -7.01 11.30
CA TYR A 31 -2.07 -6.33 11.70
C TYR A 31 -0.94 -6.59 10.73
N ASP A 32 -0.80 -7.81 10.23
CA ASP A 32 0.08 -8.26 9.15
C ASP A 32 -0.37 -7.66 7.81
N TYR A 33 -1.66 -7.47 7.59
CA TYR A 33 -2.17 -6.65 6.49
C TYR A 33 -1.71 -5.19 6.60
N TYR A 34 -1.67 -4.65 7.82
CA TYR A 34 -1.27 -3.27 8.08
C TYR A 34 0.25 -3.07 8.10
N GLN A 35 1.00 -4.10 8.49
CA GLN A 35 2.47 -4.10 8.55
C GLN A 35 3.14 -4.61 7.27
N GLY A 36 2.53 -5.57 6.58
CA GLY A 36 3.13 -6.40 5.52
C GLY A 36 2.82 -5.92 4.12
N ASP A 37 3.06 -4.63 3.86
CA ASP A 37 3.32 -4.19 2.49
C ASP A 37 2.12 -4.40 1.55
N GLY A 38 0.88 -4.37 2.06
CA GLY A 38 -0.36 -4.36 1.29
C GLY A 38 -0.84 -5.67 0.63
N LEU A 39 -2.14 -5.71 0.33
CA LEU A 39 -2.88 -6.94 0.03
C LEU A 39 -2.45 -7.64 -1.27
N TRP A 40 -2.10 -6.88 -2.30
CA TRP A 40 -1.64 -7.47 -3.56
C TRP A 40 -0.43 -8.36 -3.33
N CYS A 41 0.56 -7.84 -2.60
CA CYS A 41 1.76 -8.58 -2.27
C CYS A 41 1.41 -9.77 -1.38
N ILE A 42 0.57 -9.61 -0.36
CA ILE A 42 0.18 -10.72 0.53
C ILE A 42 -0.58 -11.83 -0.23
N LEU A 43 -1.59 -11.50 -1.03
CA LEU A 43 -2.38 -12.50 -1.75
C LEU A 43 -1.56 -13.17 -2.85
N LEU A 44 -0.81 -12.38 -3.63
CA LEU A 44 0.05 -12.94 -4.67
C LEU A 44 1.15 -13.80 -4.03
N GLU A 45 1.80 -13.35 -2.98
CA GLU A 45 2.81 -14.10 -2.23
C GLU A 45 2.23 -15.40 -1.69
N ARG A 46 1.09 -15.36 -1.00
CA ARG A 46 0.43 -16.58 -0.48
C ARG A 46 0.06 -17.55 -1.62
N LEU A 47 -0.42 -17.04 -2.75
CA LEU A 47 -0.76 -17.89 -3.91
C LEU A 47 0.50 -18.45 -4.60
N LEU A 48 1.56 -17.66 -4.74
CA LEU A 48 2.83 -18.12 -5.28
C LEU A 48 3.49 -19.12 -4.35
N HIS A 49 3.42 -18.92 -3.03
CA HIS A 49 3.89 -19.85 -2.02
C HIS A 49 3.15 -21.20 -2.17
N LEU A 50 1.82 -21.18 -2.22
CA LEU A 50 1.03 -22.40 -2.38
C LEU A 50 1.26 -23.10 -3.72
N VAL A 51 1.46 -22.35 -4.81
CA VAL A 51 1.63 -22.95 -6.13
C VAL A 51 3.05 -23.45 -6.37
N ILE A 52 4.06 -22.68 -5.95
CA ILE A 52 5.48 -22.91 -6.24
C ILE A 52 6.15 -23.62 -5.07
N LEU A 53 6.07 -23.09 -3.85
CA LEU A 53 6.82 -23.62 -2.72
C LEU A 53 6.28 -24.99 -2.27
N ASP A 54 4.96 -25.18 -2.20
CA ASP A 54 4.35 -26.52 -1.98
C ASP A 54 4.56 -27.48 -3.16
N PHE A 55 5.13 -27.01 -4.29
CA PHE A 55 5.50 -27.86 -5.40
C PHE A 55 6.97 -28.28 -5.34
N VAL A 56 7.84 -27.33 -5.00
CA VAL A 56 9.30 -27.50 -5.01
C VAL A 56 9.79 -28.16 -3.73
N PHE A 57 9.22 -27.80 -2.58
CA PHE A 57 9.67 -28.25 -1.27
C PHE A 57 8.77 -29.35 -0.71
N ASP A 58 9.38 -30.33 -0.06
CA ASP A 58 8.70 -31.39 0.69
C ASP A 58 8.37 -30.91 2.12
N GLU A 59 7.59 -31.67 2.89
CA GLU A 59 7.16 -31.31 4.26
C GLU A 59 8.34 -31.03 5.23
N GLN A 60 9.54 -31.50 4.88
CA GLN A 60 10.78 -31.32 5.64
C GLN A 60 11.59 -30.09 5.20
N GLY A 61 11.05 -29.26 4.30
CA GLY A 61 11.72 -28.09 3.74
C GLY A 61 12.89 -28.42 2.80
N GLN A 62 12.95 -29.66 2.30
CA GLN A 62 13.96 -30.08 1.33
C GLN A 62 13.42 -29.97 -0.08
N VAL A 63 14.27 -29.57 -1.04
CA VAL A 63 13.89 -29.55 -2.46
C VAL A 63 13.65 -30.98 -2.94
N ASN A 64 12.52 -31.17 -3.61
CA ASN A 64 12.14 -32.47 -4.15
C ASN A 64 13.18 -32.91 -5.20
N GLN A 65 13.76 -34.09 -4.99
CA GLN A 65 14.82 -34.68 -5.81
C GLN A 65 14.42 -34.86 -7.29
N GLU A 66 13.12 -34.82 -7.61
CA GLU A 66 12.63 -34.81 -8.99
C GLU A 66 13.06 -33.56 -9.77
N PHE A 67 13.25 -32.42 -9.11
CA PHE A 67 13.63 -31.15 -9.74
C PHE A 67 15.11 -31.09 -10.15
N LEU A 68 15.95 -31.91 -9.51
CA LEU A 68 17.37 -32.01 -9.82
C LEU A 68 17.64 -32.81 -11.11
N LYS A 69 16.68 -33.62 -11.57
CA LYS A 69 16.83 -34.50 -12.75
C LYS A 69 16.33 -33.80 -14.02
N ALA A 70 17.24 -33.56 -14.97
CA ALA A 70 16.93 -32.88 -16.24
C ALA A 70 15.88 -33.61 -17.10
N ASP A 71 15.81 -34.94 -17.01
CA ASP A 71 14.94 -35.80 -17.83
C ASP A 71 13.44 -35.51 -17.64
N ARG A 72 13.03 -35.01 -16.46
CA ARG A 72 11.61 -34.76 -16.12
C ARG A 72 11.17 -33.30 -16.25
N ARG A 73 12.03 -32.42 -16.75
CA ARG A 73 11.78 -30.96 -16.85
C ARG A 73 10.43 -30.64 -17.51
N GLY A 74 10.13 -31.27 -18.65
CA GLY A 74 8.89 -31.02 -19.38
C GLY A 74 7.63 -31.42 -18.61
N GLN A 75 7.69 -32.52 -17.84
CA GLN A 75 6.56 -32.98 -17.03
C GLN A 75 6.33 -32.08 -15.82
N LEU A 76 7.40 -31.64 -15.15
CA LEU A 76 7.34 -30.71 -14.01
C LEU A 76 6.77 -29.35 -14.44
N SER A 77 7.22 -28.84 -15.59
CA SER A 77 6.68 -27.61 -16.18
C SER A 77 5.18 -27.71 -16.45
N GLN A 78 4.69 -28.81 -17.05
CA GLN A 78 3.26 -29.00 -17.29
C GLN A 78 2.45 -29.09 -15.99
N LYS A 79 2.97 -29.76 -14.95
CA LYS A 79 2.34 -29.79 -13.62
C LYS A 79 2.24 -28.40 -13.01
N LEU A 80 3.31 -27.61 -13.06
CA LEU A 80 3.34 -26.24 -12.54
C LEU A 80 2.36 -25.32 -13.30
N LYS A 81 2.30 -25.44 -14.62
CA LYS A 81 1.30 -24.74 -15.46
C LYS A 81 -0.12 -25.05 -15.01
N ALA A 82 -0.45 -26.34 -14.80
CA ALA A 82 -1.76 -26.75 -14.33
C ALA A 82 -2.09 -26.20 -12.94
N ARG A 83 -1.12 -26.16 -12.02
CA ARG A 83 -1.28 -25.57 -10.68
C ARG A 83 -1.56 -24.07 -10.74
N PHE A 84 -0.83 -23.30 -11.56
CA PHE A 84 -1.10 -21.88 -11.77
C PHE A 84 -2.51 -21.62 -12.31
N MET A 85 -2.91 -22.40 -13.33
CA MET A 85 -4.25 -22.29 -13.91
C MET A 85 -5.34 -22.58 -12.87
N PHE A 86 -5.19 -23.67 -12.11
CA PHE A 86 -6.14 -24.05 -11.06
C PHE A 86 -6.26 -22.97 -9.97
N ALA A 87 -5.13 -22.51 -9.44
CA ALA A 87 -5.10 -21.46 -8.43
C ALA A 87 -5.70 -20.14 -8.96
N GLY A 88 -5.40 -19.78 -10.21
CA GLY A 88 -5.96 -18.62 -10.88
C GLY A 88 -7.48 -18.69 -11.02
N PHE A 89 -8.04 -19.83 -11.43
CA PHE A 89 -9.49 -20.02 -11.52
C PHE A 89 -10.17 -19.97 -10.15
N MET A 90 -9.59 -20.61 -9.13
CA MET A 90 -10.12 -20.54 -7.76
C MET A 90 -10.10 -19.10 -7.25
N ASN A 91 -9.00 -18.37 -7.45
CA ASN A 91 -8.89 -16.98 -7.04
C ASN A 91 -9.87 -16.08 -7.80
N LEU A 92 -10.15 -16.35 -9.08
CA LEU A 92 -11.15 -15.59 -9.85
C LEU A 92 -12.55 -15.70 -9.26
N ILE A 93 -12.93 -16.89 -8.78
CA ILE A 93 -14.22 -17.13 -8.12
C ILE A 93 -14.28 -16.41 -6.76
N LEU A 94 -13.17 -16.39 -6.02
CA LEU A 94 -13.08 -15.78 -4.69
C LEU A 94 -12.90 -14.25 -4.71
N ALA A 95 -12.31 -13.70 -5.78
CA ALA A 95 -11.99 -12.29 -5.95
C ALA A 95 -13.16 -11.31 -5.62
N PRO A 96 -14.41 -11.50 -6.11
CA PRO A 96 -15.50 -10.59 -5.77
C PRO A 96 -15.84 -10.59 -4.27
N PHE A 97 -15.74 -11.75 -3.60
CA PHE A 97 -16.00 -11.87 -2.16
C PHE A 97 -14.89 -11.21 -1.34
N LEU A 98 -13.63 -11.44 -1.71
CA LEU A 98 -12.47 -10.80 -1.08
C LEU A 98 -12.53 -9.27 -1.23
N THR A 99 -12.87 -8.79 -2.42
CA THR A 99 -13.01 -7.35 -2.71
C THR A 99 -14.12 -6.72 -1.86
N ALA A 100 -15.30 -7.35 -1.80
CA ALA A 100 -16.42 -6.84 -1.00
C ALA A 100 -16.06 -6.80 0.50
N TYR A 101 -15.43 -7.87 1.01
CA TYR A 101 -14.95 -7.94 2.37
C TYR A 101 -13.96 -6.80 2.68
N LEU A 102 -12.98 -6.57 1.81
CA LEU A 102 -11.97 -5.54 1.98
C LEU A 102 -12.55 -4.13 1.99
N ILE A 103 -13.47 -3.82 1.08
CA ILE A 103 -14.15 -2.52 1.05
C ILE A 103 -14.85 -2.25 2.37
N ILE A 104 -15.54 -3.26 2.92
CA ILE A 104 -16.24 -3.15 4.20
C ILE A 104 -15.24 -2.91 5.34
N VAL A 105 -14.19 -3.73 5.44
CA VAL A 105 -13.19 -3.61 6.52
C VAL A 105 -12.48 -2.26 6.46
N TYR A 106 -12.03 -1.85 5.27
CA TYR A 106 -11.37 -0.56 5.10
C TYR A 106 -12.28 0.59 5.52
N PHE A 107 -13.55 0.57 5.09
CA PHE A 107 -14.50 1.59 5.49
C PHE A 107 -14.69 1.61 7.01
N LEU A 108 -14.93 0.45 7.64
CA LEU A 108 -15.16 0.36 9.09
C LEU A 108 -13.95 0.81 9.92
N THR A 109 -12.74 0.44 9.51
CA THR A 109 -11.51 0.78 10.22
C THR A 109 -11.19 2.27 10.12
N TYR A 110 -11.27 2.86 8.92
CA TYR A 110 -10.81 4.22 8.69
C TYR A 110 -11.88 5.30 8.79
N TYR A 111 -13.16 4.93 8.89
CA TYR A 111 -14.26 5.90 9.00
C TYR A 111 -14.04 6.94 10.11
N ASN A 112 -13.63 6.49 11.30
CA ASN A 112 -13.41 7.37 12.46
C ASN A 112 -12.19 8.29 12.27
N GLU A 113 -11.13 7.80 11.61
CA GLU A 113 -9.92 8.57 11.33
C GLU A 113 -10.22 9.69 10.33
N TYR A 114 -10.96 9.39 9.26
CA TYR A 114 -11.31 10.37 8.22
C TYR A 114 -12.31 11.42 8.70
N GLN A 115 -13.21 11.07 9.61
CA GLN A 115 -14.12 12.05 10.20
C GLN A 115 -13.37 13.07 11.09
N LYS A 116 -12.35 12.62 11.83
CA LYS A 116 -11.58 13.48 12.75
C LYS A 116 -10.54 14.31 12.03
N ASN A 117 -9.80 13.70 11.11
CA ASN A 117 -8.68 14.33 10.40
C ASN A 117 -8.87 14.18 8.88
N PRO A 118 -9.59 15.12 8.22
CA PRO A 118 -9.72 15.11 6.76
C PRO A 118 -8.37 15.17 6.02
N SER A 119 -7.34 15.73 6.64
CA SER A 119 -5.96 15.75 6.11
C SER A 119 -5.31 14.37 6.04
N ALA A 120 -5.74 13.41 6.86
CA ALA A 120 -5.22 12.03 6.85
C ALA A 120 -5.52 11.30 5.51
N LEU A 121 -6.54 11.74 4.77
CA LEU A 121 -6.85 11.23 3.41
C LEU A 121 -5.70 11.47 2.42
N ASN A 122 -4.94 12.54 2.62
CA ASN A 122 -3.79 12.89 1.80
C ASN A 122 -2.46 12.36 2.35
N ALA A 123 -2.49 11.58 3.44
CA ALA A 123 -1.30 10.94 3.96
C ALA A 123 -0.72 9.96 2.91
N ARG A 124 0.61 9.87 2.91
CA ARG A 124 1.38 9.03 2.00
C ARG A 124 1.99 7.86 2.74
N ASN A 125 2.09 6.73 2.05
CA ASN A 125 2.78 5.53 2.49
C ASN A 125 3.65 4.98 1.38
N TYR A 126 4.62 4.14 1.75
CA TYR A 126 5.31 3.32 0.77
C TYR A 126 4.36 2.30 0.16
N THR A 127 4.56 2.01 -1.12
CA THR A 127 3.79 1.00 -1.83
C THR A 127 4.29 -0.39 -1.46
N PRO A 128 3.43 -1.41 -1.59
CA PRO A 128 3.82 -2.82 -1.50
C PRO A 128 5.14 -3.16 -2.19
N LEU A 129 5.27 -2.70 -3.43
CA LEU A 129 6.44 -2.93 -4.26
C LEU A 129 7.69 -2.23 -3.71
N ALA A 130 7.54 -1.05 -3.11
CA ALA A 130 8.64 -0.33 -2.50
C ALA A 130 9.20 -1.11 -1.31
N ASP A 131 8.34 -1.70 -0.50
CA ASP A 131 8.77 -2.47 0.66
C ASP A 131 9.60 -3.70 0.24
N TRP A 132 9.18 -4.43 -0.80
CA TRP A 132 9.98 -5.50 -1.41
C TRP A 132 11.32 -5.03 -1.98
N LYS A 133 11.38 -3.80 -2.52
CA LYS A 133 12.62 -3.23 -3.07
C LYS A 133 13.61 -2.77 -2.01
N PHE A 134 13.13 -2.37 -0.84
CA PHE A 134 13.95 -1.79 0.22
C PHE A 134 14.39 -2.82 1.25
N ARG A 135 13.79 -4.02 1.22
CA ARG A 135 14.11 -5.08 2.16
C ARG A 135 15.45 -5.73 1.82
N GLU A 136 16.29 -5.88 2.83
CA GLU A 136 17.60 -6.53 2.68
C GLU A 136 17.53 -8.03 2.94
N PHE A 137 18.54 -8.75 2.45
CA PHE A 137 18.67 -10.17 2.70
C PHE A 137 18.83 -10.48 4.19
N ASN A 138 18.10 -11.48 4.67
CA ASN A 138 18.07 -11.91 6.08
C ASN A 138 17.64 -10.83 7.08
N GLU A 139 16.95 -9.78 6.61
CA GLU A 139 16.42 -8.75 7.48
C GLU A 139 15.11 -9.20 8.15
N LEU A 140 15.05 -9.08 9.48
CA LEU A 140 13.85 -9.39 10.24
C LEU A 140 12.79 -8.29 10.00
N PRO A 141 11.49 -8.66 9.88
CA PRO A 141 10.43 -7.71 9.52
C PRO A 141 10.35 -6.47 10.43
N HIS A 142 10.58 -6.64 11.73
CA HIS A 142 10.53 -5.52 12.68
C HIS A 142 11.70 -4.54 12.51
N LEU A 143 12.91 -5.02 12.17
CA LEU A 143 14.07 -4.17 11.91
C LEU A 143 13.86 -3.36 10.62
N PHE A 144 13.38 -4.04 9.58
CA PHE A 144 13.00 -3.39 8.33
C PHE A 144 11.96 -2.30 8.56
N ARG A 145 10.91 -2.59 9.33
CA ARG A 145 9.84 -1.63 9.61
C ARG A 145 10.32 -0.44 10.42
N GLU A 146 11.17 -0.66 11.42
CA GLU A 146 11.78 0.40 12.22
C GLU A 146 12.60 1.34 11.32
N ARG A 147 13.48 0.78 10.50
CA ARG A 147 14.29 1.54 9.54
C ARG A 147 13.43 2.31 8.55
N LEU A 148 12.43 1.66 7.96
CA LEU A 148 11.52 2.27 7.01
C LEU A 148 10.73 3.42 7.65
N ASN A 149 10.25 3.25 8.89
CA ASN A 149 9.53 4.27 9.65
C ASN A 149 10.36 5.55 9.83
N MET A 150 11.68 5.43 10.04
CA MET A 150 12.59 6.58 10.17
C MET A 150 12.69 7.41 8.88
N SER A 151 12.42 6.81 7.71
CA SER A 151 12.48 7.50 6.41
C SER A 151 11.24 8.36 6.08
N TYR A 152 10.07 8.07 6.66
CA TYR A 152 8.79 8.74 6.36
C TYR A 152 8.83 10.28 6.46
N PRO A 153 9.38 10.91 7.52
CA PRO A 153 9.42 12.37 7.60
C PRO A 153 10.23 12.99 6.47
N PHE A 154 11.34 12.36 6.07
CA PHE A 154 12.18 12.82 4.97
C PHE A 154 11.52 12.59 3.61
N ALA A 155 10.82 11.47 3.42
CA ALA A 155 10.07 11.15 2.20
C ALA A 155 8.93 12.13 1.94
N THR A 156 8.18 12.47 3.00
CA THR A 156 7.12 13.47 2.93
C THR A 156 7.70 14.84 2.57
N ARG A 157 8.75 15.26 3.31
CA ARG A 157 9.45 16.52 3.06
C ARG A 157 10.04 16.60 1.65
N TYR A 158 10.53 15.50 1.10
CA TYR A 158 11.05 15.48 -0.26
C TYR A 158 9.94 15.77 -1.28
N ILE A 159 8.80 15.06 -1.20
CA ILE A 159 7.70 15.22 -2.17
C ILE A 159 7.05 16.60 -2.06
N ASP A 160 6.89 17.13 -0.85
CA ASP A 160 6.18 18.38 -0.62
C ASP A 160 6.95 19.61 -1.13
N GLN A 161 8.29 19.53 -1.19
CA GLN A 161 9.13 20.58 -1.79
C GLN A 161 8.92 20.77 -3.30
N PHE A 162 8.32 19.81 -4.00
CA PHE A 162 8.08 19.94 -5.44
C PHE A 162 6.74 20.63 -5.72
N PRO A 163 6.76 21.75 -6.48
CA PRO A 163 5.56 22.55 -6.68
C PRO A 163 4.51 21.78 -7.49
N LYS A 164 3.27 21.79 -7.01
CA LYS A 164 2.10 21.25 -7.71
C LYS A 164 1.54 22.30 -8.66
N VAL A 165 2.36 22.78 -9.60
CA VAL A 165 2.12 23.98 -10.43
C VAL A 165 0.70 24.05 -11.04
N LYS A 166 0.18 22.93 -11.54
CA LYS A 166 -1.19 22.88 -12.11
C LYS A 166 -2.27 23.08 -11.05
N MET A 167 -2.13 22.42 -9.91
CA MET A 167 -3.07 22.50 -8.79
C MET A 167 -3.03 23.88 -8.14
N GLU A 168 -1.85 24.44 -7.94
CA GLU A 168 -1.68 25.76 -7.35
C GLU A 168 -2.26 26.87 -8.24
N ARG A 169 -2.04 26.81 -9.57
CA ARG A 169 -2.67 27.75 -10.51
C ARG A 169 -4.20 27.68 -10.46
N LEU A 170 -4.75 26.46 -10.39
CA LEU A 170 -6.19 26.24 -10.27
C LEU A 170 -6.72 26.82 -8.94
N ALA A 171 -6.08 26.47 -7.82
CA ALA A 171 -6.44 26.96 -6.49
C ALA A 171 -6.38 28.49 -6.41
N ARG A 172 -5.34 29.12 -6.97
CA ARG A 172 -5.21 30.58 -7.05
C ARG A 172 -6.33 31.22 -7.89
N THR A 173 -6.73 30.57 -8.98
CA THR A 173 -7.84 31.04 -9.82
C THR A 173 -9.18 30.95 -9.08
N ILE A 174 -9.45 29.82 -8.43
CA ILE A 174 -10.66 29.61 -7.63
C ILE A 174 -10.70 30.62 -6.47
N ALA A 175 -9.58 30.78 -5.77
CA ALA A 175 -9.47 31.73 -4.67
C ALA A 175 -9.68 33.18 -5.15
N PHE A 176 -9.16 33.55 -6.33
CA PHE A 176 -9.39 34.87 -6.89
C PHE A 176 -10.87 35.11 -7.21
N ILE A 177 -11.53 34.18 -7.91
CA ILE A 177 -12.95 34.31 -8.28
C ILE A 177 -13.84 34.33 -7.04
N ALA A 178 -13.69 33.37 -6.14
CA ALA A 178 -14.50 33.27 -4.92
C ALA A 178 -14.25 34.47 -4.00
N GLY A 179 -12.98 34.89 -3.84
CA GLY A 179 -12.61 36.05 -3.05
C GLY A 179 -13.17 37.36 -3.60
N ALA A 180 -13.23 37.54 -4.93
CA ALA A 180 -13.85 38.71 -5.55
C ALA A 180 -15.35 38.79 -5.23
N VAL A 181 -16.08 37.68 -5.34
CA VAL A 181 -17.52 37.63 -4.99
C VAL A 181 -17.74 37.95 -3.51
N VAL A 182 -16.96 37.33 -2.62
CA VAL A 182 -17.04 37.59 -1.17
C VAL A 182 -16.75 39.05 -0.86
N THR A 183 -15.73 39.64 -1.48
CA THR A 183 -15.33 41.04 -1.24
C THR A 183 -16.43 42.01 -1.67
N VAL A 184 -17.01 41.81 -2.86
CA VAL A 184 -18.10 42.66 -3.36
C VAL A 184 -19.34 42.57 -2.45
N LEU A 185 -19.74 41.35 -2.06
CA LEU A 185 -20.89 41.15 -1.17
C LEU A 185 -20.63 41.71 0.23
N ALA A 186 -19.42 41.58 0.75
CA ALA A 186 -19.03 42.15 2.03
C ALA A 186 -19.09 43.68 2.01
N ILE A 187 -18.57 44.33 0.95
CA ILE A 187 -18.65 45.80 0.80
C ILE A 187 -20.10 46.26 0.69
N ALA A 188 -20.92 45.59 -0.13
CA ALA A 188 -22.34 45.92 -0.27
C ALA A 188 -23.08 45.82 1.09
N SER A 189 -22.74 44.80 1.88
CA SER A 189 -23.30 44.57 3.23
C SER A 189 -22.84 45.61 4.26
N LEU A 190 -21.65 46.21 4.07
CA LEU A 190 -21.15 47.29 4.93
C LEU A 190 -21.81 48.64 4.60
N ILE A 191 -22.20 48.86 3.35
CA ILE A 191 -22.84 50.11 2.90
C ILE A 191 -24.29 50.18 3.41
N ASP A 192 -25.01 49.06 3.35
CA ASP A 192 -26.40 48.97 3.81
C ASP A 192 -26.58 47.73 4.70
N PRO A 193 -26.63 47.91 6.03
CA PRO A 193 -26.85 46.80 6.96
C PRO A 193 -28.19 46.09 6.80
N GLU A 194 -29.22 46.73 6.22
CA GLU A 194 -30.50 46.06 5.97
C GLU A 194 -30.34 45.01 4.87
N MET A 195 -29.53 45.32 3.84
CA MET A 195 -29.19 44.39 2.74
C MET A 195 -28.44 43.14 3.22
N PHE A 196 -27.86 43.14 4.42
CA PHE A 196 -27.13 41.98 4.93
C PHE A 196 -28.04 40.79 5.28
N LEU A 197 -29.23 41.07 5.83
CA LEU A 197 -30.16 40.05 6.33
C LEU A 197 -31.42 39.89 5.47
N SER A 198 -31.88 40.95 4.81
CA SER A 198 -33.13 40.95 4.05
C SER A 198 -32.95 40.90 2.53
N PHE A 199 -31.74 41.14 2.01
CA PHE A 199 -31.50 41.10 0.56
C PHE A 199 -31.38 39.67 0.06
N GLU A 200 -32.47 39.19 -0.53
CA GLU A 200 -32.53 37.92 -1.25
C GLU A 200 -32.03 38.12 -2.68
N ILE A 201 -30.83 37.59 -2.97
CA ILE A 201 -30.29 37.56 -4.34
C ILE A 201 -31.06 36.54 -5.19
N THR A 202 -31.44 35.43 -4.57
CA THR A 202 -32.21 34.34 -5.16
C THR A 202 -33.26 33.91 -4.14
N HIS A 203 -34.35 33.28 -4.58
CA HIS A 203 -35.48 32.88 -3.72
C HIS A 203 -34.99 32.24 -2.40
N ASP A 204 -35.31 32.84 -1.26
CA ASP A 204 -34.93 32.40 0.10
C ASP A 204 -33.41 32.32 0.37
N ARG A 205 -32.56 32.97 -0.44
CA ARG A 205 -31.09 32.97 -0.30
C ARG A 205 -30.55 34.39 -0.13
N THR A 206 -30.12 34.69 1.09
CA THR A 206 -29.55 35.99 1.47
C THR A 206 -28.11 36.16 0.98
N ALA A 207 -27.62 37.41 0.97
CA ALA A 207 -26.20 37.70 0.73
C ALA A 207 -25.25 36.91 1.66
N LEU A 208 -25.65 36.72 2.92
CA LEU A 208 -24.94 35.92 3.94
C LEU A 208 -24.73 34.47 3.50
N PHE A 209 -25.73 33.85 2.87
CA PHE A 209 -25.62 32.48 2.35
C PHE A 209 -24.52 32.37 1.29
N TYR A 210 -24.47 33.32 0.35
CA TYR A 210 -23.45 33.35 -0.69
C TYR A 210 -22.06 33.68 -0.14
N ILE A 211 -21.95 34.61 0.82
CA ILE A 211 -20.70 34.86 1.55
C ILE A 211 -20.23 33.58 2.25
N GLY A 212 -21.13 32.82 2.87
CA GLY A 212 -20.80 31.55 3.52
C GLY A 212 -20.25 30.50 2.54
N ILE A 213 -20.93 30.31 1.39
CA ILE A 213 -20.48 29.35 0.36
C ILE A 213 -19.16 29.80 -0.26
N PHE A 214 -19.11 31.00 -0.85
CA PHE A 214 -17.92 31.47 -1.55
C PHE A 214 -16.76 31.73 -0.59
N GLY A 215 -17.04 32.14 0.65
CA GLY A 215 -16.04 32.27 1.71
C GLY A 215 -15.43 30.93 2.10
N SER A 216 -16.24 29.87 2.20
CA SER A 216 -15.74 28.51 2.44
C SER A 216 -14.89 28.00 1.27
N VAL A 217 -15.36 28.20 0.03
CA VAL A 217 -14.60 27.84 -1.19
C VAL A 217 -13.28 28.61 -1.26
N TRP A 218 -13.31 29.90 -0.95
CA TRP A 218 -12.12 30.75 -0.91
C TRP A 218 -11.12 30.29 0.13
N ALA A 219 -11.56 30.02 1.37
CA ALA A 219 -10.71 29.54 2.45
C ALA A 219 -10.08 28.18 2.11
N PHE A 220 -10.85 27.24 1.54
CA PHE A 220 -10.35 25.95 1.11
C PHE A 220 -9.33 26.05 -0.03
N ALA A 221 -9.63 26.86 -1.06
CA ALA A 221 -8.74 27.07 -2.19
C ALA A 221 -7.43 27.74 -1.73
N ARG A 222 -7.50 28.71 -0.81
CA ARG A 222 -6.33 29.37 -0.25
C ARG A 222 -5.50 28.42 0.62
N GLY A 223 -6.12 27.59 1.44
CA GLY A 223 -5.44 26.54 2.22
C GLY A 223 -4.79 25.45 1.36
N SER A 224 -5.12 25.37 0.06
CA SER A 224 -4.49 24.45 -0.90
C SER A 224 -3.28 25.06 -1.61
N ILE A 225 -3.01 26.36 -1.41
CA ILE A 225 -1.80 27.03 -1.91
C ILE A 225 -0.72 26.82 -0.85
N THR A 226 0.41 26.24 -1.26
CA THR A 226 1.55 26.03 -0.35
C THR A 226 2.31 27.34 -0.18
N ASP A 227 2.31 27.87 1.04
CA ASP A 227 3.21 28.95 1.46
C ASP A 227 4.46 28.28 2.07
N ASP A 228 5.40 27.85 1.22
CA ASP A 228 6.59 27.13 1.69
C ASP A 228 7.67 28.11 2.15
N ASP A 229 7.72 28.39 3.46
CA ASP A 229 8.89 28.96 4.15
C ASP A 229 9.99 27.91 4.37
N SER A 230 9.81 26.69 3.86
CA SER A 230 10.77 25.60 4.00
C SER A 230 11.98 25.80 3.08
N VAL A 231 13.18 25.55 3.62
CA VAL A 231 14.42 25.61 2.83
C VAL A 231 14.34 24.55 1.74
N PHE A 232 14.32 24.99 0.47
CA PHE A 232 14.34 24.13 -0.71
C PHE A 232 15.70 23.41 -0.80
N ASP A 233 15.73 22.18 -0.31
CA ASP A 233 16.84 21.23 -0.41
C ASP A 233 16.29 19.80 -0.59
N PRO A 234 15.76 19.50 -1.80
CA PRO A 234 15.21 18.18 -2.10
C PRO A 234 16.31 17.11 -2.12
N GLU A 235 17.55 17.49 -2.42
CA GLU A 235 18.68 16.57 -2.44
C GLU A 235 19.01 16.06 -1.03
N TYR A 236 19.06 16.94 -0.03
CA TYR A 236 19.21 16.52 1.36
C TYR A 236 18.09 15.59 1.82
N ALA A 237 16.83 15.95 1.54
CA ALA A 237 15.69 15.14 1.95
C ALA A 237 15.73 13.73 1.34
N LEU A 238 16.03 13.60 0.04
CA LEU A 238 16.10 12.29 -0.60
C LEU A 238 17.36 11.50 -0.19
N ARG A 239 18.49 12.15 0.08
CA ARG A 239 19.68 11.48 0.63
C ARG A 239 19.38 10.83 1.98
N GLN A 240 18.62 11.50 2.85
CA GLN A 240 18.19 10.92 4.12
C GLN A 240 17.23 9.75 3.93
N VAL A 241 16.33 9.81 2.95
CA VAL A 241 15.50 8.65 2.59
C VAL A 241 16.37 7.47 2.15
N ILE A 242 17.34 7.71 1.26
CA ILE A 242 18.28 6.69 0.77
C ILE A 242 19.10 6.08 1.91
N GLU A 243 19.51 6.89 2.89
CA GLU A 243 20.25 6.43 4.07
C GLU A 243 19.45 5.41 4.90
N TYR A 244 18.11 5.51 4.93
CA TYR A 244 17.27 4.53 5.63
C TYR A 244 16.75 3.42 4.71
N THR A 245 16.41 3.70 3.44
CA THR A 245 15.87 2.66 2.55
C THR A 245 16.95 1.80 1.91
N HIS A 246 18.20 2.29 1.93
CA HIS A 246 19.36 1.74 1.20
C HIS A 246 19.10 1.52 -0.30
N TYR A 247 18.06 2.17 -0.84
CA TYR A 247 17.64 2.01 -2.22
C TYR A 247 17.98 3.27 -3.01
N GLN A 248 18.99 3.15 -3.88
CA GLN A 248 19.36 4.19 -4.82
C GLN A 248 19.70 3.57 -6.18
N PRO A 249 18.77 3.63 -7.15
CA PRO A 249 19.07 3.28 -8.53
C PRO A 249 20.24 4.09 -9.09
N ASP A 250 21.09 3.48 -9.92
CA ASP A 250 22.30 4.11 -10.47
C ASP A 250 22.00 5.44 -11.17
N HIS A 251 20.90 5.49 -11.91
CA HIS A 251 20.53 6.68 -12.65
C HIS A 251 20.16 7.85 -11.75
N TRP A 252 19.81 7.65 -10.47
CA TRP A 252 19.48 8.72 -9.52
C TRP A 252 20.69 9.53 -9.04
N GLN A 253 21.90 8.98 -9.16
CA GLN A 253 23.12 9.60 -8.68
C GLN A 253 23.32 11.00 -9.32
N GLY A 254 23.56 12.01 -8.49
CA GLY A 254 23.78 13.40 -8.93
C GLY A 254 22.55 14.14 -9.46
N ARG A 255 21.35 13.54 -9.43
CA ARG A 255 20.11 14.14 -9.96
C ARG A 255 18.91 14.03 -9.00
N LEU A 256 19.18 14.01 -7.69
CA LEU A 256 18.16 13.83 -6.65
C LEU A 256 17.11 14.97 -6.60
N HIS A 257 17.48 16.16 -7.08
CA HIS A 257 16.58 17.31 -7.20
C HIS A 257 15.71 17.28 -8.48
N SER A 258 15.94 16.34 -9.40
CA SER A 258 15.24 16.32 -10.69
C SER A 258 13.78 15.86 -10.56
N PHE A 259 12.92 16.40 -11.43
CA PHE A 259 11.51 16.01 -11.46
C PHE A 259 11.31 14.54 -11.86
N ASP A 260 12.21 13.99 -12.68
CA ASP A 260 12.16 12.59 -13.11
C ASP A 260 12.36 11.64 -11.92
N VAL A 261 13.38 11.90 -11.09
CA VAL A 261 13.59 11.14 -9.84
C VAL A 261 12.40 11.31 -8.90
N LYS A 262 11.86 12.53 -8.77
CA LYS A 262 10.65 12.75 -7.98
C LYS A 262 9.47 11.93 -8.47
N LYS A 263 9.30 11.78 -9.79
CA LYS A 263 8.22 10.99 -10.38
C LYS A 263 8.41 9.50 -10.05
N GLU A 264 9.61 8.97 -10.25
CA GLU A 264 9.93 7.59 -9.92
C GLU A 264 9.77 7.30 -8.41
N PHE A 265 10.24 8.20 -7.55
CA PHE A 265 10.06 8.08 -6.11
C PHE A 265 8.59 8.18 -5.70
N ALA A 266 7.79 9.03 -6.37
CA ALA A 266 6.36 9.13 -6.13
C ALA A 266 5.59 7.84 -6.50
N ASP A 267 6.14 7.00 -7.39
CA ASP A 267 5.58 5.66 -7.65
C ASP A 267 5.87 4.68 -6.51
N LEU A 268 6.91 4.92 -5.70
CA LEU A 268 7.24 4.17 -4.49
C LEU A 268 6.52 4.73 -3.25
N TYR A 269 6.22 6.03 -3.21
CA TYR A 269 5.63 6.73 -2.06
C TYR A 269 4.33 7.46 -2.44
N LYS A 270 3.21 6.71 -2.43
CA LYS A 270 1.89 7.13 -2.92
C LYS A 270 0.94 7.51 -1.79
N ASN A 271 -0.15 8.19 -2.14
CA ASN A 271 -1.24 8.45 -1.19
C ASN A 271 -1.90 7.12 -0.79
N LYS A 272 -2.29 6.99 0.49
CA LYS A 272 -2.92 5.76 1.03
C LYS A 272 -4.14 5.32 0.22
N ILE A 273 -4.97 6.26 -0.23
CA ILE A 273 -6.16 5.96 -1.04
C ILE A 273 -5.78 5.39 -2.41
N VAL A 274 -4.71 5.90 -3.04
CA VAL A 274 -4.26 5.39 -4.34
C VAL A 274 -3.74 3.97 -4.18
N ILE A 275 -2.98 3.70 -3.11
CA ILE A 275 -2.50 2.35 -2.77
C ILE A 275 -3.71 1.42 -2.59
N PHE A 276 -4.70 1.82 -1.82
CA PHE A 276 -5.92 1.02 -1.60
C PHE A 276 -6.69 0.71 -2.89
N VAL A 277 -6.85 1.68 -3.79
CA VAL A 277 -7.49 1.45 -5.10
C VAL A 277 -6.64 0.50 -5.95
N GLU A 278 -5.31 0.66 -5.95
CA GLU A 278 -4.39 -0.26 -6.62
C GLU A 278 -4.50 -1.68 -6.04
N GLU A 279 -4.67 -1.85 -4.73
CA GLU A 279 -4.90 -3.14 -4.07
C GLU A 279 -6.22 -3.80 -4.51
N ILE A 280 -7.32 -3.04 -4.59
CA ILE A 280 -8.59 -3.55 -5.10
C ILE A 280 -8.45 -4.02 -6.55
N LEU A 281 -7.88 -3.18 -7.41
CA LEU A 281 -7.66 -3.53 -8.82
C LEU A 281 -6.75 -4.76 -8.94
N SER A 282 -5.76 -4.84 -8.06
CA SER A 282 -4.83 -5.94 -7.95
C SER A 282 -5.54 -7.27 -7.67
N ILE A 283 -6.48 -7.36 -6.72
CA ILE A 283 -7.27 -8.60 -6.47
C ILE A 283 -7.93 -9.12 -7.77
N LEU A 284 -8.41 -8.20 -8.61
CA LEU A 284 -9.06 -8.54 -9.89
C LEU A 284 -8.05 -8.94 -10.98
N ILE A 285 -6.85 -8.37 -10.95
CA ILE A 285 -5.78 -8.64 -11.91
C ILE A 285 -5.00 -9.92 -11.56
N THR A 286 -4.87 -10.30 -10.28
CA THR A 286 -4.10 -11.48 -9.82
C THR A 286 -4.50 -12.76 -10.56
N PRO A 287 -5.81 -13.13 -10.64
CA PRO A 287 -6.20 -14.34 -11.34
C PRO A 287 -5.86 -14.28 -12.84
N LEU A 288 -5.90 -13.09 -13.46
CA LEU A 288 -5.51 -12.91 -14.86
C LEU A 288 -4.02 -13.17 -15.06
N ILE A 289 -3.17 -12.68 -14.15
CA ILE A 289 -1.72 -12.97 -14.19
C ILE A 289 -1.43 -14.46 -14.00
N LEU A 290 -2.11 -15.11 -13.04
CA LEU A 290 -1.97 -16.54 -12.76
C LEU A 290 -2.41 -17.43 -13.93
N ILE A 291 -3.42 -17.01 -14.70
CA ILE A 291 -3.94 -17.79 -15.83
C ILE A 291 -3.16 -17.50 -17.12
N ALA A 292 -2.82 -16.24 -17.40
CA ALA A 292 -2.30 -15.85 -18.72
C ALA A 292 -0.78 -15.70 -18.78
N SER A 293 -0.15 -15.25 -17.70
CA SER A 293 1.27 -14.83 -17.69
C SER A 293 2.18 -15.87 -17.02
N LEU A 294 1.86 -16.28 -15.78
CA LEU A 294 2.71 -17.21 -15.01
C LEU A 294 2.88 -18.62 -15.64
N PRO A 295 1.88 -19.20 -16.33
CA PRO A 295 2.06 -20.47 -17.02
C PRO A 295 3.08 -20.40 -18.16
N LYS A 296 3.32 -19.21 -18.75
CA LYS A 296 4.32 -19.05 -19.82
C LYS A 296 5.74 -19.06 -19.25
N SER A 297 5.91 -18.59 -18.02
CA SER A 297 7.20 -18.51 -17.31
C SER A 297 7.55 -19.78 -16.53
N SER A 298 6.65 -20.77 -16.47
CA SER A 298 6.85 -21.97 -15.64
C SER A 298 8.14 -22.73 -15.98
N ASP A 299 8.53 -22.76 -17.25
CA ASP A 299 9.79 -23.38 -17.68
C ASP A 299 11.02 -22.70 -17.05
N GLN A 300 11.02 -21.37 -16.98
CA GLN A 300 12.10 -20.57 -16.37
C GLN A 300 12.13 -20.72 -14.85
N VAL A 301 10.96 -20.83 -14.21
CA VAL A 301 10.86 -21.07 -12.76
C VAL A 301 11.50 -22.42 -12.39
N ILE A 302 11.22 -23.47 -13.18
CA ILE A 302 11.84 -24.79 -12.95
C ILE A 302 13.36 -24.74 -13.16
N ASP A 303 13.82 -24.03 -14.18
CA ASP A 303 15.26 -23.89 -14.45
C ASP A 303 15.96 -23.09 -13.33
N PHE A 304 15.33 -22.03 -12.81
CA PHE A 304 15.83 -21.26 -11.67
C PHE A 304 16.09 -22.14 -10.44
N PHE A 305 15.08 -22.90 -9.99
CA PHE A 305 15.26 -23.78 -8.82
C PHE A 305 16.30 -24.87 -9.05
N ARG A 306 16.51 -25.32 -10.30
CA ARG A 306 17.54 -26.30 -10.61
C ARG A 306 18.95 -25.71 -10.59
N GLU A 307 19.12 -24.47 -11.02
CA GLU A 307 20.42 -23.80 -11.14
C GLU A 307 20.87 -23.13 -9.83
N PHE A 308 19.93 -22.58 -9.06
CA PHE A 308 20.22 -21.77 -7.87
C PHE A 308 20.02 -22.49 -6.53
N THR A 309 19.49 -23.72 -6.49
CA THR A 309 19.45 -24.49 -5.24
C THR A 309 20.83 -25.07 -4.94
N ILE A 310 21.55 -24.49 -3.97
CA ILE A 310 22.76 -25.11 -3.41
C ILE A 310 22.37 -25.82 -2.11
N HIS A 311 22.72 -27.11 -2.03
CA HIS A 311 22.55 -27.87 -0.79
C HIS A 311 23.67 -27.49 0.18
N VAL A 312 23.31 -26.90 1.33
CA VAL A 312 24.25 -26.62 2.41
C VAL A 312 23.97 -27.61 3.55
N ASP A 313 24.96 -28.43 3.88
CA ASP A 313 24.85 -29.46 4.91
C ASP A 313 24.45 -28.85 6.28
N GLY A 314 23.34 -29.32 6.84
CA GLY A 314 22.84 -28.94 8.17
C GLY A 314 21.74 -27.87 8.21
N LEU A 315 21.42 -27.20 7.09
CA LEU A 315 20.37 -26.17 7.02
C LEU A 315 19.32 -26.40 5.93
N GLY A 316 19.42 -27.50 5.16
CA GLY A 316 18.55 -27.77 4.02
C GLY A 316 18.93 -27.00 2.75
N GLY A 317 18.15 -27.16 1.68
CA GLY A 317 18.38 -26.43 0.44
C GLY A 317 18.14 -24.93 0.63
N ARG A 318 19.15 -24.11 0.35
CA ARG A 318 19.03 -22.65 0.27
C ARG A 318 19.25 -22.19 -1.17
N ASP A 319 18.58 -21.12 -1.55
CA ASP A 319 18.92 -20.39 -2.77
C ASP A 319 20.32 -19.79 -2.57
N ALA A 320 21.19 -20.05 -3.55
CA ALA A 320 22.56 -19.56 -3.56
C ALA A 320 22.59 -18.07 -3.87
N ASP A 321 23.34 -17.34 -3.05
CA ASP A 321 23.76 -15.95 -3.20
C ASP A 321 23.60 -15.40 -4.64
N LEU A 322 22.62 -14.52 -4.82
CA LEU A 322 22.47 -13.60 -5.95
C LEU A 322 22.55 -12.15 -5.46
#